data_AF-A0A1Q8ZB09-F1
#
_entry.id   AF-A0A1Q8ZB09-F1
#
_cell.length_a   1.000
_cell.length_b   1.000
_cell.length_c   1.000
_cell.angle_alpha   90.00
_cell.angle_beta   90.00
_cell.angle_gamma   90.00
#
_symmetry.space_group_name_H-M   'P 1'
#
loop_
_entity.id
_entity.type
_entity.pdbx_description
1 polymer ?
#
loop_
_entity_poly.entity_id
_entity_poly.type
_entity_poly.pdbx_seq_one_letter_code
_entity_poly.pdbx_strand_id
1 'polypeptide(L)'
;MSFDPRTIGKPVYESLQGLRDEQEQNQGDEAKRKERLKEQKNQAVELYTYIATWGLLRLKAEEKAISEDKKGKKQVVQEYFRCLETLVEQSKLSGTDGLNTLVGMDVDDYLGLTGLGLALAQEFSFWASAVYWDIKGGD
;
A
#
# COMPACT_ATOMS: atom_id res chain seq x y z
N MET A 1 -3.95 18.33 -21.68
CA MET A 1 -3.86 16.90 -21.31
C MET A 1 -5.10 16.57 -20.50
N SER A 2 -5.85 15.54 -20.87
CA SER A 2 -6.96 15.05 -20.05
C SER A 2 -6.37 14.13 -18.99
N PHE A 3 -6.52 14.47 -17.71
CA PHE A 3 -6.17 13.56 -16.63
C PHE A 3 -7.06 12.33 -16.74
N ASP A 4 -6.48 11.15 -16.92
CA ASP A 4 -7.23 9.89 -16.86
C ASP A 4 -7.38 9.51 -15.38
N PRO A 5 -8.59 9.52 -14.80
CA PRO A 5 -8.78 9.17 -13.40
C PRO A 5 -8.32 7.73 -13.08
N ARG A 6 -8.19 6.87 -14.09
CA ARG A 6 -7.70 5.49 -13.94
C ARG A 6 -6.19 5.41 -13.70
N THR A 7 -5.45 6.51 -13.88
CA THR A 7 -3.99 6.55 -13.72
C THR A 7 -3.58 6.05 -12.34
N ILE A 8 -4.32 6.41 -11.28
CA ILE A 8 -4.05 5.96 -9.90
C ILE A 8 -4.87 4.71 -9.56
N GLY A 9 -6.16 4.68 -9.92
CA GLY A 9 -7.05 3.58 -9.51
C GLY A 9 -6.69 2.22 -10.10
N LYS A 10 -6.24 2.16 -11.37
CA LYS A 10 -5.88 0.90 -12.03
C LYS A 10 -4.73 0.15 -11.33
N PRO A 11 -3.54 0.75 -11.11
CA PRO A 11 -2.44 0.04 -10.46
C PRO A 11 -2.80 -0.39 -9.04
N VAL A 12 -3.58 0.40 -8.30
CA VAL A 12 -4.06 0.04 -6.96
C VAL A 12 -4.96 -1.19 -7.00
N TYR A 13 -5.95 -1.19 -7.90
CA TYR A 13 -6.84 -2.33 -8.08
C TYR A 13 -6.05 -3.60 -8.42
N GLU A 14 -5.15 -3.52 -9.42
CA GLU A 14 -4.35 -4.67 -9.86
C GLU A 14 -3.44 -5.20 -8.74
N SER A 15 -2.82 -4.32 -7.96
CA SER A 15 -1.99 -4.70 -6.81
C SER A 15 -2.79 -5.39 -5.71
N LEU A 16 -3.94 -4.83 -5.30
CA LEU A 16 -4.77 -5.44 -4.26
C LEU A 16 -5.42 -6.76 -4.73
N GLN A 17 -5.88 -6.81 -5.98
CA GLN A 17 -6.41 -8.03 -6.58
C GLN A 17 -5.34 -9.12 -6.65
N GLY A 18 -4.11 -8.76 -7.07
CA GLY A 18 -2.98 -9.70 -7.10
C GLY A 18 -2.68 -10.31 -5.72
N LEU A 19 -2.67 -9.48 -4.66
CA LEU A 19 -2.48 -9.97 -3.29
C LEU A 19 -3.58 -10.94 -2.84
N ARG A 20 -4.84 -10.65 -3.21
CA ARG A 20 -5.97 -11.53 -2.95
C ARG A 20 -5.82 -12.85 -3.69
N ASP A 21 -5.56 -12.81 -4.98
CA ASP A 21 -5.41 -13.99 -5.83
C ASP A 21 -4.28 -14.90 -5.34
N GLU A 22 -3.14 -14.32 -4.93
CA GLU A 22 -2.04 -15.07 -4.30
C GLU A 22 -2.48 -15.82 -3.04
N GLN A 23 -3.33 -15.20 -2.21
CA GLN A 23 -3.85 -15.87 -1.01
C GLN A 23 -4.87 -16.96 -1.38
N GLU A 24 -5.72 -16.75 -2.38
CA GLU A 24 -6.69 -17.75 -2.85
C GLU A 24 -6.00 -18.98 -3.46
N GLN A 25 -4.90 -18.78 -4.19
CA GLN A 25 -4.09 -19.88 -4.75
C GLN A 25 -3.29 -20.64 -3.68
N ASN A 26 -3.05 -20.01 -2.52
CA ASN A 26 -2.36 -20.66 -1.42
C ASN A 26 -3.29 -21.63 -0.68
N GLN A 27 -3.20 -22.92 -1.04
CA GLN A 27 -3.93 -24.03 -0.41
C GLN A 27 -3.38 -24.43 0.96
N GLY A 28 -2.53 -23.60 1.58
CA GLY A 28 -2.04 -23.82 2.93
C GLY A 28 -3.13 -23.66 4.00
N ASP A 29 -2.69 -23.37 5.22
CA ASP A 29 -3.55 -23.18 6.39
C ASP A 29 -4.62 -22.08 6.15
N GLU A 30 -5.89 -22.51 6.12
CA GLU A 30 -7.05 -21.65 5.88
C GLU A 30 -7.18 -20.54 6.93
N ALA A 31 -6.85 -20.80 8.19
CA ALA A 31 -6.94 -19.81 9.25
C ALA A 31 -5.93 -18.68 9.02
N LYS A 32 -4.69 -19.04 8.69
CA LYS A 32 -3.64 -18.07 8.33
C LYS A 32 -3.97 -17.28 7.08
N ARG A 33 -4.62 -17.91 6.10
CA ARG A 33 -5.09 -17.22 4.88
C ARG A 33 -6.12 -16.16 5.22
N LYS A 34 -7.15 -16.50 6.02
CA LYS A 34 -8.19 -15.56 6.45
C LYS A 34 -7.62 -14.40 7.26
N GLU A 35 -6.67 -14.69 8.16
CA GLU A 35 -5.97 -13.68 8.94
C GLU A 35 -5.21 -12.71 8.03
N ARG A 36 -4.42 -13.21 7.07
CA ARG A 36 -3.69 -12.37 6.11
C ARG A 36 -4.61 -11.49 5.26
N LEU A 37 -5.71 -12.04 4.74
CA LEU A 37 -6.70 -11.27 3.97
C LEU A 37 -7.30 -10.14 4.82
N LYS A 38 -7.56 -10.41 6.11
CA LYS A 38 -8.04 -9.39 7.05
C LYS A 38 -6.99 -8.31 7.32
N GLU A 39 -5.72 -8.70 7.51
CA GLU A 39 -4.62 -7.77 7.66
C GLU A 39 -4.45 -6.87 6.42
N GLN A 40 -4.51 -7.46 5.22
CA GLN A 40 -4.39 -6.74 3.96
C GLN A 40 -5.52 -5.69 3.83
N LYS A 41 -6.78 -6.11 4.06
CA LYS A 41 -7.94 -5.21 4.05
C LYS A 41 -7.76 -4.05 5.02
N ASN A 42 -7.47 -4.35 6.29
CA ASN A 42 -7.33 -3.32 7.33
C ASN A 42 -6.18 -2.37 7.02
N GLN A 43 -5.02 -2.90 6.63
CA GLN A 43 -3.86 -2.07 6.31
C GLN A 43 -4.16 -1.12 5.14
N ALA A 44 -4.82 -1.59 4.08
CA ALA A 44 -5.14 -0.78 2.92
C ALA A 44 -6.11 0.37 3.27
N VAL A 45 -7.07 0.12 4.17
CA VAL A 45 -7.98 1.16 4.68
C VAL A 45 -7.26 2.18 5.58
N GLU A 46 -6.33 1.71 6.41
CA GLU A 46 -5.61 2.53 7.41
C GLU A 46 -4.50 3.41 6.80
N LEU A 47 -4.01 3.10 5.60
CA LEU A 47 -2.89 3.81 4.96
C LEU A 47 -3.08 5.33 4.94
N TYR A 48 -4.26 5.82 4.57
CA TYR A 48 -4.52 7.25 4.47
C TYR A 48 -4.34 7.95 5.82
N THR A 49 -5.02 7.45 6.85
CA THR A 49 -4.95 8.00 8.21
C THR A 49 -3.53 7.94 8.73
N TYR A 50 -2.83 6.83 8.48
CA TYR A 50 -1.44 6.68 8.89
C TYR A 50 -0.54 7.74 8.24
N ILE A 51 -0.58 7.89 6.90
CA ILE A 51 0.27 8.83 6.17
C ILE A 51 -0.08 10.28 6.55
N ALA A 52 -1.36 10.60 6.71
CA ALA A 52 -1.80 11.92 7.14
C ALA A 52 -1.30 12.29 8.54
N THR A 53 -1.15 11.30 9.43
CA THR A 53 -0.71 11.52 10.81
C THR A 53 0.82 11.51 10.94
N TRP A 54 1.48 10.60 10.23
CA TRP A 54 2.89 10.26 10.48
C TRP A 54 3.83 10.46 9.29
N GLY A 55 3.29 10.66 8.09
CA GLY A 55 4.06 10.88 6.86
C GLY A 55 4.60 9.61 6.19
N LEU A 56 5.00 9.76 4.93
CA LEU A 56 5.53 8.68 4.09
C LEU A 56 6.84 8.10 4.61
N LEU A 57 7.74 8.95 5.11
CA LEU A 57 9.05 8.54 5.60
C LEU A 57 8.92 7.49 6.71
N ARG A 58 8.01 7.71 7.66
CA ARG A 58 7.79 6.79 8.77
C ARG A 58 7.18 5.48 8.30
N LEU A 59 6.20 5.53 7.39
CA LEU A 59 5.61 4.33 6.79
C LEU A 59 6.68 3.46 6.12
N LYS A 60 7.61 4.08 5.37
CA LYS A 60 8.71 3.35 4.71
C LYS A 60 9.69 2.74 5.71
N ALA A 61 9.98 3.43 6.81
CA ALA A 61 10.82 2.89 7.87
C ALA A 61 10.16 1.68 8.55
N GLU A 62 8.86 1.77 8.81
CA GLU A 62 8.08 0.70 9.44
C GLU A 62 7.94 -0.53 8.54
N GLU A 63 7.90 -0.40 7.21
CA GLU A 63 7.87 -1.53 6.27
C GLU A 63 8.92 -2.61 6.61
N LYS A 64 10.14 -2.20 6.97
CA LYS A 64 11.23 -3.11 7.36
C LYS A 64 11.05 -3.72 8.75
N ALA A 65 10.36 -3.02 9.64
CA ALA A 65 10.12 -3.41 11.02
C ALA A 65 8.85 -4.26 11.19
N ILE A 66 7.96 -4.31 10.18
CA ILE A 66 6.80 -5.19 10.21
C ILE A 66 7.28 -6.64 10.26
N SER A 67 6.88 -7.30 11.34
CA SER A 67 7.24 -8.67 11.65
C SER A 67 6.54 -9.67 10.72
N GLU A 68 7.13 -10.86 10.55
CA GLU A 68 6.65 -11.87 9.59
C GLU A 68 5.28 -12.48 9.97
N ASP A 69 4.87 -12.38 11.24
CA ASP A 69 3.51 -12.70 11.68
C ASP A 69 2.46 -11.76 11.07
N LYS A 70 2.83 -10.50 10.76
CA LYS A 70 1.95 -9.50 10.14
C LYS A 70 2.18 -9.36 8.64
N LYS A 71 2.40 -10.50 7.98
CA LYS A 71 2.77 -10.55 6.57
C LYS A 71 1.76 -9.85 5.66
N GLY A 72 0.46 -9.92 5.95
CA GLY A 72 -0.55 -9.25 5.14
C GLY A 72 -0.40 -7.74 5.15
N LYS A 73 -0.08 -7.17 6.33
CA LYS A 73 0.21 -5.73 6.45
C LYS A 73 1.44 -5.34 5.65
N LYS A 74 2.52 -6.12 5.77
CA LYS A 74 3.78 -5.87 5.07
C LYS A 74 3.58 -5.86 3.55
N GLN A 75 2.83 -6.83 3.01
CA GLN A 75 2.52 -6.93 1.59
C GLN A 75 1.81 -5.68 1.06
N VAL A 76 0.83 -5.16 1.80
CA VAL A 76 0.11 -3.94 1.38
C VAL A 76 1.01 -2.72 1.39
N VAL A 77 1.86 -2.55 2.39
CA VAL A 77 2.82 -1.43 2.43
C VAL A 77 3.82 -1.51 1.28
N GLN A 78 4.29 -2.72 0.94
CA GLN A 78 5.17 -2.95 -0.20
C GLN A 78 4.51 -2.59 -1.53
N GLU A 79 3.29 -3.09 -1.75
CA GLU A 79 2.51 -2.77 -2.95
C GLU A 79 2.16 -1.28 -3.05
N TYR A 80 1.89 -0.63 -1.92
CA TYR A 80 1.72 0.82 -1.86
C TYR A 80 2.94 1.57 -2.40
N PHE A 81 4.15 1.25 -1.92
CA PHE A 81 5.36 1.89 -2.44
C PHE A 81 5.68 1.51 -3.89
N ARG A 82 5.31 0.30 -4.34
CA ARG A 82 5.43 -0.12 -5.74
C ARG A 82 4.52 0.72 -6.66
N CYS A 83 3.27 0.93 -6.26
CA CYS A 83 2.34 1.80 -6.97
C CYS A 83 2.84 3.24 -6.99
N LEU A 84 3.31 3.75 -5.85
CA LEU A 84 3.86 5.11 -5.76
C LEU A 84 5.06 5.27 -6.68
N GLU A 85 6.02 4.33 -6.66
CA GLU A 85 7.19 4.30 -7.55
C GLU A 85 6.79 4.38 -9.03
N THR A 86 5.78 3.59 -9.40
CA THR A 86 5.26 3.53 -10.78
C THR A 86 4.64 4.86 -11.20
N LEU A 87 3.91 5.53 -10.31
CA LEU A 87 3.21 6.78 -10.63
C LEU A 87 4.14 7.98 -10.78
N VAL A 88 5.22 8.04 -10.01
CA VAL A 88 6.17 9.15 -10.09
C VAL A 88 7.31 8.91 -11.08
N GLU A 89 7.36 7.72 -11.69
CA GLU A 89 8.44 7.29 -12.59
C GLU A 89 9.85 7.43 -11.95
N GLN A 90 9.93 7.49 -10.62
CA GLN A 90 11.17 7.58 -9.87
C GLN A 90 11.57 6.21 -9.38
N SER A 91 12.71 5.68 -9.80
CA SER A 91 13.21 4.41 -9.30
C SER A 91 13.55 4.45 -7.80
N LYS A 92 13.46 3.29 -7.13
CA LYS A 92 14.00 3.00 -5.78
C LYS A 92 13.14 3.40 -4.58
N LEU A 93 11.86 3.79 -4.74
CA LEU A 93 10.96 4.04 -3.60
C LEU A 93 10.43 2.74 -2.95
N SER A 94 10.18 1.72 -3.75
CA SER A 94 9.68 0.41 -3.32
C SER A 94 10.79 -0.50 -2.76
N GLY A 95 12.01 -0.36 -3.25
CA GLY A 95 13.15 -1.18 -2.85
C GLY A 95 13.73 -0.88 -1.45
N THR A 96 14.83 -1.55 -1.13
CA THR A 96 15.55 -1.42 0.15
C THR A 96 16.12 -0.03 0.40
N ASP A 97 16.39 0.71 -0.68
CA ASP A 97 16.93 2.07 -0.66
C ASP A 97 15.86 3.14 -0.48
N GLY A 98 14.56 2.80 -0.54
CA GLY A 98 13.49 3.81 -0.56
C GLY A 98 13.47 4.71 0.67
N LEU A 99 13.89 4.21 1.83
CA LEU A 99 14.04 5.07 3.01
C LEU A 99 15.12 6.14 2.80
N ASN A 100 16.28 5.75 2.27
CA ASN A 100 17.37 6.69 1.99
C ASN A 100 16.99 7.68 0.89
N THR A 101 16.26 7.22 -0.13
CA THR A 101 15.70 8.09 -1.18
C THR A 101 14.79 9.16 -0.57
N LEU A 102 13.86 8.79 0.30
CA LEU A 102 12.96 9.75 0.96
C LEU A 102 13.70 10.73 1.88
N VAL A 103 14.73 10.27 2.61
CA VAL A 103 15.56 11.15 3.47
C VAL A 103 16.36 12.16 2.64
N GLY A 104 16.80 11.78 1.44
CA GLY A 104 17.64 12.61 0.58
C GLY A 104 16.89 13.58 -0.33
N MET A 105 15.55 13.55 -0.34
CA MET A 105 14.73 14.47 -1.13
C MET A 105 14.79 15.89 -0.58
N ASP A 106 14.70 16.88 -1.46
CA ASP A 106 14.39 18.23 -1.03
C ASP A 106 12.94 18.34 -0.53
N VAL A 107 12.64 19.46 0.13
CA VAL A 107 11.37 19.67 0.82
C VAL A 107 10.19 19.73 -0.16
N ASP A 108 10.36 20.36 -1.33
CA ASP A 108 9.27 20.57 -2.27
C ASP A 108 8.91 19.25 -2.97
N ASP A 109 9.92 18.49 -3.40
CA ASP A 109 9.74 17.15 -3.96
C ASP A 109 9.08 16.19 -2.95
N TYR A 110 9.53 16.21 -1.69
CA TYR A 110 8.94 15.37 -0.64
C TYR A 110 7.49 15.74 -0.33
N LEU A 111 7.16 17.03 -0.31
CA LEU A 111 5.78 17.50 -0.10
C LEU A 111 4.88 17.11 -1.28
N GLY A 112 5.35 17.27 -2.51
CA GLY A 112 4.63 16.83 -3.72
C GLY A 112 4.37 15.33 -3.72
N LEU A 113 5.39 14.53 -3.39
CA LEU A 113 5.28 13.09 -3.24
C LEU A 113 4.31 12.69 -2.12
N THR A 114 4.32 13.41 -0.99
CA THR A 114 3.39 13.18 0.12
C THR A 114 1.94 13.45 -0.29
N GLY A 115 1.69 14.52 -1.04
CA GLY A 115 0.37 14.82 -1.60
C GLY A 115 -0.14 13.71 -2.53
N LEU A 116 0.70 13.23 -3.45
CA LEU A 116 0.37 12.09 -4.31
C LEU A 116 0.17 10.80 -3.50
N GLY A 117 1.01 10.56 -2.49
CA GLY A 117 0.90 9.42 -1.60
C GLY A 117 -0.41 9.37 -0.83
N LEU A 118 -0.90 10.53 -0.37
CA LEU A 118 -2.23 10.64 0.25
C LEU A 118 -3.34 10.29 -0.74
N ALA A 119 -3.29 10.81 -1.98
CA ALA A 119 -4.26 10.48 -3.01
C ALA A 119 -4.24 8.97 -3.36
N LEU A 120 -3.05 8.39 -3.47
CA LEU A 120 -2.87 6.95 -3.68
C LEU A 120 -3.46 6.13 -2.50
N ALA A 121 -3.22 6.55 -1.26
CA ALA A 121 -3.74 5.88 -0.08
C ALA A 121 -5.28 5.93 0.00
N GLN A 122 -5.92 6.99 -0.50
CA GLN A 122 -7.39 7.05 -0.64
C GLN A 122 -7.90 5.98 -1.61
N GLU A 123 -7.23 5.81 -2.75
CA GLU A 123 -7.58 4.74 -3.71
C GLU A 123 -7.40 3.35 -3.07
N PHE A 124 -6.33 3.12 -2.30
CA PHE A 124 -6.16 1.86 -1.56
C PHE A 124 -7.33 1.57 -0.62
N SER A 125 -7.79 2.58 0.13
CA SER A 125 -8.92 2.45 1.04
C SER A 125 -10.24 2.16 0.30
N PHE A 126 -10.47 2.85 -0.82
CA PHE A 126 -11.64 2.63 -1.67
C PHE A 126 -11.66 1.21 -2.24
N TRP A 127 -10.59 0.80 -2.92
CA TRP A 127 -10.50 -0.51 -3.58
C TRP A 127 -10.45 -1.66 -2.58
N ALA A 128 -9.91 -1.48 -1.38
CA ALA A 128 -9.93 -2.52 -0.35
C ALA A 128 -11.36 -2.98 -0.01
N SER A 129 -12.34 -2.07 -0.03
CA SER A 129 -13.74 -2.42 0.24
C SER A 129 -14.34 -3.28 -0.87
N ALA A 130 -13.97 -3.03 -2.13
CA ALA A 130 -14.43 -3.77 -3.30
C ALA A 130 -13.69 -5.10 -3.47
N VAL A 131 -12.36 -5.10 -3.34
CA VAL A 131 -11.51 -6.28 -3.51
C VAL A 131 -11.71 -7.27 -2.37
N TYR A 132 -11.89 -6.82 -1.12
CA TYR A 132 -12.07 -7.69 0.05
C TYR A 132 -13.51 -7.65 0.59
N TRP A 133 -14.49 -7.70 -0.32
CA TRP A 133 -15.92 -7.55 -0.02
C TRP A 133 -16.47 -8.61 0.97
N ASP A 134 -15.95 -9.83 0.91
CA ASP A 134 -16.34 -11.00 1.73
C ASP A 134 -15.55 -11.13 3.03
N ILE A 135 -14.49 -10.33 3.19
CA ILE A 135 -13.65 -10.34 4.38
C ILE A 135 -14.25 -9.40 5.41
N LYS A 136 -14.68 -9.93 6.55
CA LYS A 136 -15.17 -9.11 7.67
C LYS A 136 -14.00 -8.35 8.31
N GLY A 137 -13.99 -7.03 8.14
CA GLY A 137 -13.17 -6.13 8.95
C GLY A 137 -13.68 -6.14 10.38
N GLY A 138 -12.81 -5.90 11.37
CA GLY A 138 -13.31 -5.60 12.71
C GLY A 138 -14.02 -4.26 12.65
N ASP A 139 -15.35 -4.26 12.78
CA ASP A 139 -16.09 -3.10 13.26
C ASP A 139 -15.60 -2.70 14.67
#